data_AF-A0A084SGN8-F1
#
_entry.id   AF-A0A084SGN8-F1
#
_cell.length_a   1.000
_cell.length_b   1.000
_cell.length_c   1.000
_cell.angle_alpha   90.00
_cell.angle_beta   90.00
_cell.angle_gamma   90.00
#
_symmetry.space_group_name_H-M   'P 1'
#
loop_
_entity.id
_entity.type
_entity.pdbx_description
1 polymer ?
#
loop_
_entity_poly.entity_id
_entity_poly.type
_entity_poly.pdbx_seq_one_letter_code
_entity_poly.pdbx_strand_id
1 'polypeptide(L)'
;MLGRPLDPMLAAFYSRLGGLHLYLDLFVEPCDEQVNGILMANEDAQRYWPEPFRSLLIFGCKEASSYTYATVPSLADARGFQPVVEIDPYEDIYALPIASNVDRFFDTYARYLELVYETLGVGEERGAWPAFPWEVPELIATDRTLMNMLVEGRFDFLMFREGVDAQRTHKEIREWIAQLRAAGT
;
A
#
# COMPACT_ATOMS: atom_id res chain seq x y z
N MET A 1 -13.83 -8.59 -14.40
CA MET A 1 -12.73 -8.50 -13.41
C MET A 1 -11.80 -9.68 -13.61
N LEU A 2 -10.51 -9.53 -13.28
CA LEU A 2 -9.36 -10.40 -13.60
C LEU A 2 -9.40 -11.84 -13.04
N GLY A 3 -10.58 -12.38 -12.70
CA GLY A 3 -10.73 -13.67 -12.04
C GLY A 3 -10.26 -13.69 -10.57
N ARG A 4 -9.91 -12.52 -10.01
CA ARG A 4 -9.45 -12.35 -8.62
C ARG A 4 -10.57 -11.77 -7.75
N PRO A 5 -10.65 -12.16 -6.46
CA PRO A 5 -11.66 -11.62 -5.56
C PRO A 5 -11.37 -10.15 -5.25
N LEU A 6 -12.33 -9.28 -5.57
CA LEU A 6 -12.29 -7.88 -5.15
C LEU A 6 -12.57 -7.81 -3.64
N ASP A 7 -11.78 -7.01 -2.93
CA ASP A 7 -11.99 -6.75 -1.51
C ASP A 7 -13.40 -6.12 -1.27
N PRO A 8 -14.19 -6.61 -0.30
CA PRO A 8 -15.53 -6.07 -0.04
C PRO A 8 -15.57 -4.59 0.35
N MET A 9 -14.53 -4.06 1.01
CA MET A 9 -14.43 -2.64 1.34
C MET A 9 -14.12 -1.81 0.08
N LEU A 10 -13.25 -2.29 -0.81
CA LEU A 10 -13.04 -1.64 -2.12
C LEU A 10 -14.32 -1.66 -2.95
N ALA A 11 -15.03 -2.79 -3.01
CA ALA A 11 -16.32 -2.87 -3.71
C ALA A 11 -17.32 -1.83 -3.16
N ALA A 12 -17.38 -1.70 -1.84
CA ALA A 12 -18.24 -0.71 -1.19
C ALA A 12 -17.77 0.74 -1.44
N PHE A 13 -16.46 0.98 -1.51
CA PHE A 13 -15.89 2.27 -1.89
C PHE A 13 -16.31 2.68 -3.31
N TYR A 14 -16.11 1.78 -4.29
CA TYR A 14 -16.44 2.06 -5.69
C TYR A 14 -17.93 2.29 -5.90
N SER A 15 -18.79 1.55 -5.19
CA SER A 15 -20.25 1.76 -5.25
C SER A 15 -20.70 3.16 -4.79
N ARG A 16 -19.86 3.89 -4.05
CA ARG A 16 -20.19 5.21 -3.49
C ARG A 16 -19.48 6.35 -4.19
N LEU A 17 -18.20 6.18 -4.52
CA LEU A 17 -17.34 7.27 -4.96
C LEU A 17 -16.83 7.10 -6.40
N GLY A 18 -16.82 5.88 -6.95
CA GLY A 18 -16.29 5.59 -8.29
C GLY A 18 -14.77 5.77 -8.43
N GLY A 19 -14.10 6.51 -7.56
CA GLY A 19 -12.66 6.76 -7.57
C GLY A 19 -12.30 7.87 -6.57
N LEU A 20 -11.01 8.18 -6.42
CA LEU A 20 -10.57 9.27 -5.54
C LEU A 20 -9.23 9.83 -5.99
N HIS A 21 -9.07 11.15 -5.88
CA HIS A 21 -7.79 11.85 -6.01
C HIS A 21 -7.63 12.77 -4.81
N LEU A 22 -6.59 12.54 -4.01
CA LEU A 22 -6.26 13.36 -2.84
C LEU A 22 -4.99 14.19 -3.09
N TYR A 23 -4.87 15.30 -2.34
CA TYR A 23 -3.64 16.08 -2.25
C TYR A 23 -2.46 15.21 -1.80
N LEU A 24 -1.25 15.48 -2.29
CA LEU A 24 -0.05 14.62 -2.16
C LEU A 24 -0.17 13.26 -2.87
N ASP A 25 -0.91 13.27 -3.99
CA ASP A 25 -0.75 12.33 -5.08
C ASP A 25 -1.31 10.92 -4.85
N LEU A 26 -2.15 10.67 -3.83
CA LEU A 26 -2.91 9.41 -3.79
C LEU A 26 -4.00 9.42 -4.86
N PHE A 27 -3.84 8.54 -5.84
CA PHE A 27 -4.83 8.25 -6.86
C PHE A 27 -5.42 6.86 -6.63
N VAL A 28 -6.73 6.78 -6.45
CA VAL A 28 -7.49 5.51 -6.45
C VAL A 28 -8.15 5.39 -7.81
N GLU A 29 -7.78 4.34 -8.53
CA GLU A 29 -8.16 4.10 -9.93
C GLU A 29 -9.67 4.17 -10.12
N PRO A 30 -10.19 4.98 -11.06
CA PRO A 30 -11.63 5.12 -11.27
C PRO A 30 -12.22 3.80 -11.77
N CYS A 31 -13.30 3.35 -11.15
CA CYS A 31 -14.05 2.16 -11.54
C CYS A 31 -15.55 2.42 -11.36
N ASP A 32 -16.24 2.56 -12.48
CA ASP A 32 -17.70 2.76 -12.58
C ASP A 32 -18.28 2.02 -13.80
N GLU A 33 -19.50 2.37 -14.21
CA GLU A 33 -20.17 1.75 -15.36
C GLU A 33 -19.51 2.07 -16.72
N GLN A 34 -18.71 3.14 -16.80
CA GLN A 34 -18.09 3.65 -18.02
C GLN A 34 -16.59 3.34 -18.09
N VAL A 35 -15.90 3.36 -16.95
CA VAL A 35 -14.45 3.19 -16.84
C VAL A 35 -14.12 2.05 -15.89
N ASN A 36 -13.14 1.22 -16.27
CA ASN A 36 -12.59 0.18 -15.40
C ASN A 36 -11.07 0.37 -15.23
N GLY A 37 -10.69 1.43 -14.52
CA GLY A 37 -9.31 1.80 -14.23
C GLY A 37 -8.56 0.71 -13.47
N ILE A 38 -9.24 -0.05 -12.58
CA ILE A 38 -8.66 -1.21 -11.91
C ILE A 38 -8.17 -2.24 -12.96
N LEU A 39 -9.02 -2.61 -13.92
CA LEU A 39 -8.63 -3.58 -14.94
C LEU A 39 -7.44 -3.05 -15.75
N MET A 40 -7.50 -1.79 -16.17
CA MET A 40 -6.45 -1.16 -16.98
C MET A 40 -5.12 -1.11 -16.24
N ALA A 41 -5.09 -0.63 -14.99
CA ALA A 41 -3.88 -0.52 -14.18
C ALA A 41 -3.23 -1.89 -13.94
N ASN A 42 -4.04 -2.92 -13.65
CA ASN A 42 -3.52 -4.27 -13.43
C ASN A 42 -3.05 -4.93 -14.72
N GLU A 43 -3.72 -4.75 -15.86
CA GLU A 43 -3.28 -5.32 -17.14
C GLU A 43 -1.99 -4.69 -17.65
N ASP A 44 -1.80 -3.38 -17.42
CA ASP A 44 -0.61 -2.64 -17.81
C ASP A 44 0.59 -2.97 -16.91
N ALA A 45 0.44 -2.78 -15.59
CA ALA A 45 1.53 -2.96 -14.65
C ALA A 45 1.97 -4.42 -14.51
N GLN A 46 1.02 -5.35 -14.40
CA GLN A 46 1.33 -6.71 -13.96
C GLN A 46 1.74 -7.67 -15.09
N ARG A 47 1.70 -7.22 -16.35
CA ARG A 47 2.09 -8.04 -17.51
C ARG A 47 3.48 -8.66 -17.34
N TYR A 48 4.39 -7.93 -16.70
CA TYR A 48 5.79 -8.32 -16.52
C TYR A 48 6.12 -8.75 -15.08
N TRP A 49 5.17 -8.67 -14.15
CA TRP A 49 5.43 -8.99 -12.75
C TRP A 49 5.48 -10.50 -12.53
N PRO A 50 6.43 -10.99 -11.71
CA PRO A 50 6.48 -12.39 -11.31
C PRO A 50 5.39 -12.69 -10.27
N GLU A 51 5.08 -13.97 -10.07
CA GLU A 51 4.37 -14.37 -8.85
C GLU A 51 5.27 -14.14 -7.63
N PRO A 52 4.69 -13.68 -6.50
CA PRO A 52 3.25 -13.58 -6.22
C PRO A 52 2.61 -12.21 -6.54
N PHE A 53 3.38 -11.23 -7.04
CA PHE A 53 2.91 -9.86 -7.28
C PHE A 53 1.82 -9.77 -8.33
N ARG A 54 1.89 -10.64 -9.34
CA ARG A 54 0.83 -10.76 -10.34
C ARG A 54 -0.50 -11.18 -9.72
N SER A 55 -0.53 -11.87 -8.57
CA SER A 55 -1.78 -12.25 -7.91
C SER A 55 -2.40 -11.15 -7.04
N LEU A 56 -1.70 -10.02 -6.85
CA LEU A 56 -2.21 -8.87 -6.10
C LEU A 56 -3.23 -8.09 -6.93
N LEU A 57 -4.05 -7.25 -6.31
CA LEU A 57 -5.00 -6.38 -7.01
C LEU A 57 -4.63 -4.92 -6.78
N ILE A 58 -4.04 -4.28 -7.79
CA ILE A 58 -3.74 -2.85 -7.75
C ILE A 58 -5.06 -2.08 -7.78
N PHE A 59 -5.21 -1.10 -6.89
CA PHE A 59 -6.38 -0.23 -6.84
C PHE A 59 -6.02 1.26 -6.80
N GLY A 60 -4.75 1.58 -6.57
CA GLY A 60 -4.29 2.97 -6.57
C GLY A 60 -2.80 3.08 -6.77
N CYS A 61 -2.32 4.31 -6.89
CA CYS A 61 -0.92 4.65 -7.07
C CYS A 61 -0.61 6.01 -6.46
N LYS A 62 0.69 6.31 -6.36
CA LYS A 62 1.16 7.66 -6.12
C LYS A 62 1.41 8.34 -7.47
N GLU A 63 0.71 9.44 -7.75
CA GLU A 63 0.83 10.21 -8.99
C GLU A 63 2.31 10.54 -9.30
N ALA A 64 2.70 10.39 -10.56
CA ALA A 64 4.08 10.53 -11.03
C ALA A 64 5.13 9.56 -10.43
N SER A 65 4.71 8.50 -9.73
CA SER A 65 5.57 7.38 -9.33
C SER A 65 5.09 6.05 -9.91
N SER A 66 5.98 5.05 -9.97
CA SER A 66 5.61 3.66 -10.24
C SER A 66 5.12 2.93 -8.98
N TYR A 67 5.14 3.57 -7.80
CA TYR A 67 4.60 2.99 -6.57
C TYR A 67 3.10 2.78 -6.68
N THR A 68 2.64 1.56 -6.37
CA THR A 68 1.23 1.17 -6.45
C THR A 68 0.73 0.60 -5.14
N TYR A 69 -0.54 0.86 -4.84
CA TYR A 69 -1.25 0.27 -3.71
C TYR A 69 -2.08 -0.90 -4.19
N ALA A 70 -1.93 -2.04 -3.52
CA ALA A 70 -2.62 -3.26 -3.89
C ALA A 70 -3.16 -4.01 -2.67
N THR A 71 -4.26 -4.73 -2.86
CA THR A 71 -4.73 -5.70 -1.86
C THR A 71 -4.04 -7.05 -2.05
N VAL A 72 -3.97 -7.84 -0.96
CA VAL A 72 -3.38 -9.18 -0.95
C VAL A 72 -4.47 -10.25 -0.74
N PRO A 73 -5.11 -10.77 -1.80
CA PRO A 73 -6.19 -11.77 -1.70
C PRO A 73 -5.85 -13.02 -0.89
N SER A 74 -4.61 -13.51 -0.99
CA SER A 74 -4.17 -14.72 -0.30
C SER A 74 -4.08 -14.58 1.23
N LEU A 75 -4.15 -13.35 1.75
CA LEU A 75 -4.12 -13.04 3.17
C LEU A 75 -5.46 -12.56 3.72
N ALA A 76 -6.54 -12.68 2.94
CA ALA A 76 -7.87 -12.28 3.36
C ALA A 76 -8.29 -12.91 4.69
N ASP A 77 -8.97 -12.15 5.54
CA ASP A 77 -9.54 -12.67 6.79
C ASP A 77 -10.82 -13.50 6.54
N ALA A 78 -11.44 -13.99 7.61
CA ALA A 78 -12.67 -14.78 7.53
C ALA A 78 -13.87 -14.00 6.93
N ARG A 79 -13.80 -12.66 6.87
CA ARG A 79 -14.80 -11.79 6.25
C ARG A 79 -14.45 -11.42 4.81
N GLY A 80 -13.29 -11.86 4.32
CA GLY A 80 -12.78 -11.54 2.99
C GLY A 80 -12.03 -10.20 2.92
N PHE A 81 -11.75 -9.55 4.05
CA PHE A 81 -10.98 -8.31 4.08
C PHE A 81 -9.51 -8.59 3.85
N GLN A 82 -8.95 -7.90 2.87
CA GLN A 82 -7.61 -8.11 2.36
C GLN A 82 -6.70 -6.98 2.87
N PRO A 83 -5.50 -7.29 3.36
CA PRO A 83 -4.55 -6.26 3.74
C PRO A 83 -4.04 -5.52 2.50
N VAL A 84 -3.53 -4.32 2.74
CA VAL A 84 -3.00 -3.43 1.71
C VAL A 84 -1.49 -3.36 1.81
N VAL A 85 -0.84 -3.41 0.65
CA VAL A 85 0.60 -3.21 0.48
C VAL A 85 0.88 -2.03 -0.45
N GLU A 86 2.01 -1.36 -0.25
CA GLU A 86 2.65 -0.55 -1.27
C GLU A 86 3.67 -1.41 -2.01
N ILE A 87 3.66 -1.39 -3.33
CA ILE A 87 4.56 -2.14 -4.19
C ILE A 87 5.57 -1.17 -4.79
N ASP A 88 6.85 -1.50 -4.63
CA ASP A 88 7.95 -0.91 -5.38
C ASP A 88 8.31 -1.84 -6.54
N PRO A 89 8.02 -1.47 -7.80
CA PRO A 89 8.34 -2.31 -8.95
C PRO A 89 9.76 -2.08 -9.50
N TYR A 90 10.57 -1.20 -8.91
CA TYR A 90 11.92 -0.91 -9.38
C TYR A 90 12.93 -1.97 -8.94
N GLU A 91 13.95 -2.22 -9.78
CA GLU A 91 15.02 -3.21 -9.55
C GLU A 91 14.47 -4.61 -9.20
N ASP A 92 14.49 -4.96 -7.92
CA ASP A 92 13.93 -6.20 -7.35
C ASP A 92 12.58 -5.89 -6.70
N ILE A 93 11.49 -6.25 -7.39
CA ILE A 93 10.12 -6.00 -6.90
C ILE A 93 9.90 -6.52 -5.47
N TYR A 94 9.43 -5.64 -4.59
CA TYR A 94 9.02 -5.95 -3.22
C TYR A 94 7.74 -5.19 -2.87
N ALA A 95 7.09 -5.60 -1.78
CA ALA A 95 5.95 -4.85 -1.25
C ALA A 95 5.99 -4.70 0.26
N LEU A 96 5.67 -3.50 0.74
CA LEU A 96 5.58 -3.16 2.15
C LEU A 96 4.12 -3.24 2.60
N PRO A 97 3.80 -3.97 3.67
CA PRO A 97 2.44 -4.02 4.18
C PRO A 97 2.14 -2.75 4.99
N ILE A 98 1.14 -1.99 4.55
CA ILE A 98 0.82 -0.65 5.08
C ILE A 98 -0.46 -0.61 5.89
N ALA A 99 -1.37 -1.56 5.71
CA ALA A 99 -2.60 -1.66 6.49
C ALA A 99 -3.15 -3.09 6.51
N SER A 100 -3.85 -3.46 7.59
CA SER A 100 -4.52 -4.76 7.73
C SER A 100 -5.76 -4.90 6.84
N ASN A 101 -6.33 -3.78 6.39
CA ASN A 101 -7.44 -3.72 5.45
C ASN A 101 -7.52 -2.32 4.80
N VAL A 102 -8.44 -2.17 3.85
CA VAL A 102 -8.62 -0.95 3.04
C VAL A 102 -9.10 0.25 3.86
N ASP A 103 -9.98 0.04 4.84
CA ASP A 103 -10.44 1.12 5.73
C ASP A 103 -9.28 1.68 6.57
N ARG A 104 -8.45 0.79 7.12
CA ARG A 104 -7.22 1.18 7.82
C ARG A 104 -6.22 1.88 6.93
N PHE A 105 -6.10 1.48 5.66
CA PHE A 105 -5.27 2.20 4.69
C PHE A 105 -5.72 3.66 4.56
N PHE A 106 -7.01 3.91 4.36
CA PHE A 106 -7.52 5.28 4.22
C PHE A 106 -7.39 6.10 5.52
N ASP A 107 -7.66 5.51 6.69
CA ASP A 107 -7.45 6.16 8.00
C ASP A 107 -5.98 6.55 8.21
N THR A 108 -5.05 5.61 7.98
CA THR A 108 -3.61 5.86 8.10
C THR A 108 -3.13 6.91 7.10
N TYR A 109 -3.59 6.85 5.84
CA TYR A 109 -3.20 7.82 4.82
C TYR A 109 -3.75 9.22 5.13
N ALA A 110 -4.99 9.34 5.62
CA ALA A 110 -5.56 10.62 6.04
C ALA A 110 -4.74 11.27 7.17
N ARG A 111 -4.34 10.50 8.18
CA ARG A 111 -3.45 10.98 9.26
C ARG A 111 -2.07 11.40 8.76
N TYR A 112 -1.55 10.70 7.74
CA TYR A 112 -0.32 11.11 7.08
C TYR A 112 -0.48 12.47 6.39
N LEU A 113 -1.60 12.71 5.69
CA LEU A 113 -1.87 14.02 5.07
C LEU A 113 -1.99 15.14 6.12
N GLU A 114 -2.62 14.85 7.26
CA GLU A 114 -2.68 15.78 8.40
C GLU A 114 -1.27 16.11 8.92
N LEU A 115 -0.42 15.10 9.12
CA LEU A 115 0.98 15.28 9.54
C LEU A 115 1.78 16.12 8.55
N VAL A 116 1.64 15.87 7.25
CA VAL A 116 2.34 16.66 6.23
C VAL A 116 1.86 18.11 6.25
N TYR A 117 0.55 18.34 6.38
CA TYR A 117 0.01 19.68 6.51
C TYR A 117 0.54 20.42 7.75
N GLU A 118 0.62 19.74 8.89
CA GLU A 118 1.20 20.31 10.12
C GLU A 118 2.70 20.60 9.98
N THR A 119 3.45 19.72 9.29
CA THR A 119 4.90 19.85 9.10
C THR A 119 5.27 20.95 8.12
N LEU A 120 4.49 21.13 7.05
CA LEU A 120 4.70 22.19 6.06
C LEU A 120 4.42 23.59 6.63
N GLY A 121 3.57 23.68 7.66
CA GLY A 121 3.04 24.96 8.13
C GLY A 121 2.23 25.69 7.04
N VAL A 122 1.64 26.83 7.39
CA VAL A 122 0.96 27.69 6.40
C VAL A 122 2.03 28.51 5.67
N GLY A 123 2.80 27.90 4.76
CA GLY A 123 3.83 28.61 4.00
C GLY A 123 4.70 27.70 3.14
N GLU A 124 4.84 28.04 1.86
CA GLU A 124 5.43 27.24 0.76
C GLU A 124 6.94 26.96 0.83
N GLU A 125 7.57 26.84 2.01
CA GLU A 125 8.92 26.26 2.06
C GLU A 125 8.82 24.74 2.03
N ARG A 126 8.87 24.20 0.80
CA ARG A 126 8.93 22.76 0.49
C ARG A 126 10.22 22.14 1.05
N GLY A 127 10.27 21.91 2.36
CA GLY A 127 11.19 20.96 2.98
C GLY A 127 10.78 19.52 2.65
N ALA A 128 11.72 18.58 2.84
CA ALA A 128 11.46 17.15 2.70
C ALA A 128 10.42 16.72 3.76
N TRP A 129 9.16 16.58 3.35
CA TRP A 129 8.13 15.98 4.19
C TRP A 129 8.41 14.48 4.35
N PRO A 130 7.93 13.86 5.45
CA PRO A 130 8.13 12.43 5.67
C PRO A 130 7.62 11.61 4.48
N ALA A 131 8.44 10.72 3.94
CA ALA A 131 8.05 9.80 2.89
C ALA A 131 7.19 8.66 3.47
N PHE A 132 5.92 8.62 3.11
CA PHE A 132 5.08 7.44 3.35
C PHE A 132 5.56 6.26 2.49
N PRO A 133 5.63 5.02 3.02
CA PRO A 133 5.40 4.59 4.41
C PRO A 133 6.67 4.61 5.28
N TRP A 134 7.85 4.88 4.70
CA TRP A 134 9.15 4.70 5.34
C TRP A 134 9.42 5.60 6.56
N GLU A 135 9.07 6.87 6.49
CA GLU A 135 9.40 7.88 7.51
C GLU A 135 8.24 8.18 8.47
N VAL A 136 7.19 7.34 8.46
CA VAL A 136 6.04 7.44 9.36
C VAL A 136 5.63 6.10 9.98
N PRO A 137 6.59 5.30 10.50
CA PRO A 137 6.29 3.99 11.07
C PRO A 137 5.29 4.06 12.24
N GLU A 138 5.24 5.18 12.97
CA GLU A 138 4.32 5.38 14.10
C GLU A 138 2.85 5.35 13.66
N LEU A 139 2.53 5.91 12.49
CA LEU A 139 1.16 5.90 11.97
C LEU A 139 0.72 4.48 11.61
N ILE A 140 1.62 3.70 11.02
CA ILE A 140 1.37 2.32 10.59
C ILE A 140 1.28 1.39 11.81
N ALA A 141 2.14 1.59 12.81
CA ALA A 141 2.17 0.79 14.03
C ALA A 141 0.87 0.86 14.86
N THR A 142 0.02 1.87 14.64
CA THR A 142 -1.31 1.95 15.26
C THR A 142 -2.25 0.81 14.83
N ASP A 143 -2.03 0.23 13.66
CA ASP A 143 -2.78 -0.94 13.19
C ASP A 143 -2.23 -2.23 13.83
N ARG A 144 -2.75 -2.54 15.02
CA ARG A 144 -2.36 -3.75 15.77
C ARG A 144 -2.58 -5.05 15.00
N THR A 145 -3.56 -5.10 14.10
CA THR A 145 -3.83 -6.31 13.31
C THR A 145 -2.71 -6.52 12.29
N LEU A 146 -2.32 -5.45 11.60
CA LEU A 146 -1.16 -5.46 10.71
C LEU A 146 0.11 -5.86 11.46
N MET A 147 0.33 -5.27 12.64
CA MET A 147 1.50 -5.58 13.46
C MET A 147 1.57 -7.06 13.86
N ASN A 148 0.44 -7.68 14.21
CA ASN A 148 0.39 -9.12 14.47
C ASN A 148 0.75 -9.94 13.23
N MET A 149 0.24 -9.57 12.06
CA MET A 149 0.57 -10.26 10.80
C MET A 149 2.05 -10.15 10.44
N LEU A 150 2.68 -9.00 10.73
CA LEU A 150 4.11 -8.78 10.58
C LEU A 150 4.95 -9.62 11.55
N VAL A 151 4.50 -9.79 12.79
CA VAL A 151 5.15 -10.67 13.77
C VAL A 151 5.05 -12.14 13.35
N GLU A 152 3.91 -12.53 12.77
CA GLU A 152 3.67 -13.87 12.23
C GLU A 152 4.40 -14.14 10.90
N GLY A 153 5.11 -13.16 10.33
CA GLY A 153 5.84 -13.32 9.05
C GLY A 153 4.93 -13.48 7.84
N ARG A 154 3.65 -13.06 7.94
CA ARG A 154 2.65 -13.31 6.89
C ARG A 154 2.93 -12.61 5.56
N PHE A 155 3.81 -11.60 5.55
CA PHE A 155 4.20 -10.85 4.35
C PHE A 155 5.62 -11.15 3.85
N ASP A 156 6.36 -12.07 4.48
CA ASP A 156 7.78 -12.31 4.16
C ASP A 156 7.98 -12.66 2.68
N PHE A 157 6.99 -13.33 2.08
CA PHE A 157 6.99 -13.74 0.67
C PHE A 157 6.89 -12.57 -0.33
N LEU A 158 6.45 -11.39 0.12
CA LEU A 158 6.40 -10.13 -0.66
C LEU A 158 7.55 -9.19 -0.30
N MET A 159 8.03 -9.22 0.95
CA MET A 159 9.06 -8.29 1.45
C MET A 159 10.49 -8.76 1.13
N PHE A 160 10.75 -10.07 1.19
CA PHE A 160 12.12 -10.60 1.17
C PHE A 160 12.39 -11.50 -0.03
N ARG A 161 12.37 -10.93 -1.24
CA ARG A 161 12.69 -11.63 -2.49
C ARG A 161 14.19 -11.73 -2.71
N GLU A 162 14.65 -12.78 -3.40
CA GLU A 162 16.04 -12.90 -3.85
C GLU A 162 16.25 -12.08 -5.13
N GLY A 163 17.41 -11.42 -5.24
CA GLY A 163 17.74 -10.49 -6.31
C GLY A 163 19.10 -9.82 -6.11
N VAL A 164 19.53 -8.99 -7.05
CA VAL A 164 20.87 -8.34 -7.02
C VAL A 164 20.91 -7.21 -5.99
N ASP A 165 19.85 -6.42 -5.88
CA ASP A 165 19.69 -5.30 -4.94
C ASP A 165 18.92 -5.71 -3.67
N ALA A 166 18.32 -6.90 -3.68
CA ALA A 166 17.58 -7.50 -2.57
C ALA A 166 18.28 -7.40 -1.21
N GLN A 167 19.60 -7.56 -1.12
CA GLN A 167 20.31 -7.52 0.18
C GLN A 167 20.22 -6.14 0.86
N ARG A 168 20.35 -5.05 0.08
CA ARG A 168 20.22 -3.68 0.57
C ARG A 168 18.77 -3.45 1.01
N THR A 169 17.82 -3.77 0.14
CA THR A 169 16.39 -3.62 0.40
C THR A 169 15.96 -4.43 1.62
N HIS A 170 16.43 -5.66 1.81
CA HIS A 170 16.12 -6.49 2.98
C HIS A 170 16.60 -5.86 4.28
N LYS A 171 17.77 -5.23 4.26
CA LYS A 171 18.30 -4.54 5.43
C LYS A 171 17.40 -3.36 5.80
N GLU A 172 17.05 -2.53 4.83
CA GLU A 172 16.17 -1.37 5.00
C GLU A 172 14.78 -1.79 5.50
N ILE A 173 14.18 -2.82 4.90
CA ILE A 173 12.88 -3.38 5.34
C ILE A 173 12.97 -3.89 6.78
N ARG A 174 14.06 -4.58 7.16
CA ARG A 174 14.22 -5.08 8.53
C ARG A 174 14.37 -3.95 9.54
N GLU A 175 15.09 -2.89 9.18
CA GLU A 175 15.22 -1.69 10.01
C GLU A 175 13.87 -0.99 10.18
N TRP A 176 13.10 -0.85 9.10
CA TRP A 176 11.74 -0.31 9.13
C TRP A 176 10.79 -1.16 9.99
N ILE A 177 10.82 -2.49 9.87
CA ILE A 177 10.04 -3.38 10.75
C ILE A 177 10.46 -3.21 12.21
N ALA A 178 11.74 -3.00 12.50
CA ALA A 178 12.20 -2.74 13.86
C ALA A 178 11.65 -1.41 14.41
N GLN A 179 11.59 -0.36 13.58
CA GLN A 179 10.96 0.91 13.94
C GLN A 179 9.46 0.75 14.21
N LEU A 180 8.72 0.05 13.33
CA LEU A 180 7.30 -0.25 13.55
C LEU A 180 7.06 -0.96 14.89
N ARG A 181 7.90 -1.94 15.23
CA ARG A 181 7.81 -2.67 16.49
C ARG A 181 8.11 -1.78 17.70
N ALA A 182 9.08 -0.88 17.59
CA ALA A 182 9.41 0.07 18.65
C ALA A 182 8.31 1.12 18.87
N ALA A 183 7.60 1.51 17.81
CA ALA A 183 6.49 2.46 17.89
C ALA A 183 5.17 1.82 18.41
N GLY A 184 5.01 0.51 18.26
CA GLY A 184 3.80 -0.22 18.64
C GLY A 184 3.73 -0.69 20.11
N THR A 185 4.79 -0.50 20.91
CA THR A 185 4.84 -0.82 22.35
C THR A 185 4.31 0.30 23.22
#